data_AF-A0AAD5V039-F1
#
_entry.id   AF-A0AAD5V039-F1
#
_cell.length_a   1.000
_cell.length_b   1.000
_cell.length_c   1.000
_cell.angle_alpha   90.00
_cell.angle_beta   90.00
_cell.angle_gamma   90.00
#
_symmetry.space_group_name_H-M   'P 1'
#
loop_
_entity.id
_entity.type
_entity.pdbx_description
1 polymer ?
#
loop_
_entity_poly.entity_id
_entity_poly.type
_entity_poly.pdbx_seq_one_letter_code
_entity_poly.pdbx_strand_id
1 'polypeptide(L)'
;MHSEYQAPSNRSFIPPSSSGRPSNVLDRVVPRAPSRAANTGSNFGGHRTPVCTESEAEFWMMLYAHSHVFPNLIIYHFASHWKYLGGLLWVSPKHAPTPAGLGSYLLEPTSSRSSITSPLRYCKVNMAPTIGQTWNGFGQIKHLVIFGDSYSDVGYNHRSRHPTPTEPLGVDYPGNTFAEYGSPNWVGYLVKEFFPEQEILVYDFAVGGQLCSGVIHQIQTGFLPHAGQKPAWAPWTDSDTLFGEISFKHSSEPDEFKEYQGRLFEAQAELYDNGARNFMFIDVPPIDRSPAVPPRFSYLSGRYNRWNDALGDNISEFVEAHPDITAFTFSSHALFNRLLDNPTQYGFPEDETKKEDGAMWVDHLHPTTAVHKEIARAVSEFLTSQPAWNPDV
;
A
#
# COMPACT_ATOMS: atom_id res chain seq x y z
N MET A 1 -35.17 45.77 28.66
CA MET A 1 -35.57 46.50 29.88
C MET A 1 -36.50 45.58 30.67
N HIS A 2 -36.35 45.48 32.00
CA HIS A 2 -37.29 44.96 33.03
C HIS A 2 -38.19 43.73 32.71
N SER A 3 -38.03 42.56 33.35
CA SER A 3 -38.26 42.19 34.78
C SER A 3 -39.77 42.13 35.15
N GLU A 4 -40.31 41.25 36.01
CA GLU A 4 -39.84 40.25 37.00
C GLU A 4 -40.68 38.94 36.87
N TYR A 5 -40.33 37.69 37.27
CA TYR A 5 -39.67 37.07 38.44
C TYR A 5 -40.66 36.46 39.47
N GLN A 6 -40.76 35.12 39.57
CA GLN A 6 -40.72 34.32 40.83
C GLN A 6 -41.01 32.80 40.62
N ALA A 7 -40.46 31.97 41.52
CA ALA A 7 -40.72 30.53 41.71
C ALA A 7 -40.82 30.24 43.22
N PRO A 8 -41.24 29.04 43.67
CA PRO A 8 -40.27 27.99 44.06
C PRO A 8 -40.79 26.56 43.70
N SER A 9 -40.33 25.40 44.18
CA SER A 9 -39.41 25.02 45.28
C SER A 9 -38.73 23.64 45.04
N ASN A 10 -37.86 23.22 45.97
CA ASN A 10 -37.09 21.97 45.94
C ASN A 10 -37.80 20.76 46.58
N ARG A 11 -37.38 19.53 46.23
CA ARG A 11 -36.65 18.62 47.15
C ARG A 11 -36.04 17.37 46.48
N SER A 12 -34.91 16.94 47.00
CA SER A 12 -34.16 15.71 46.70
C SER A 12 -33.92 14.91 47.99
N PHE A 13 -33.66 13.60 47.94
CA PHE A 13 -32.99 12.83 49.03
C PHE A 13 -32.55 11.41 48.61
N ILE A 14 -31.39 10.96 49.14
CA ILE A 14 -30.71 9.64 49.01
C ILE A 14 -29.73 9.54 50.22
N PRO A 15 -29.23 8.38 50.72
CA PRO A 15 -29.78 7.04 50.96
C PRO A 15 -29.95 6.77 52.50
N PRO A 16 -29.89 5.53 53.03
CA PRO A 16 -28.58 4.94 53.44
C PRO A 16 -28.44 3.42 53.17
N SER A 17 -27.38 2.77 53.68
CA SER A 17 -26.92 1.40 53.34
C SER A 17 -26.84 0.44 54.55
N SER A 18 -26.74 -0.89 54.32
CA SER A 18 -25.60 -1.75 54.76
C SER A 18 -25.88 -3.27 54.88
N SER A 19 -24.81 -4.07 54.68
CA SER A 19 -24.53 -5.43 55.23
C SER A 19 -25.27 -6.68 54.72
N GLY A 20 -24.57 -7.84 54.74
CA GLY A 20 -25.16 -9.20 54.60
C GLY A 20 -24.41 -10.19 53.67
N ARG A 21 -23.84 -11.29 54.21
CA ARG A 21 -23.32 -12.49 53.50
C ARG A 21 -23.90 -13.76 54.16
N PRO A 22 -24.15 -14.87 53.43
CA PRO A 22 -23.17 -15.98 53.24
C PRO A 22 -23.16 -16.53 51.78
N SER A 23 -22.07 -16.97 51.12
CA SER A 23 -21.10 -18.08 51.38
C SER A 23 -21.76 -19.48 51.46
N ASN A 24 -21.78 -20.30 50.40
CA ASN A 24 -20.75 -21.30 49.98
C ASN A 24 -21.34 -22.16 48.80
N VAL A 25 -20.67 -23.04 48.02
CA VAL A 25 -19.32 -23.66 47.99
C VAL A 25 -18.95 -24.12 46.55
N LEU A 26 -17.67 -24.46 46.28
CA LEU A 26 -17.10 -25.15 45.07
C LEU A 26 -17.23 -24.42 43.70
N ASP A 27 -16.36 -24.63 42.69
CA ASP A 27 -15.15 -25.46 42.58
C ASP A 27 -14.04 -24.78 41.74
N ARG A 28 -12.77 -25.25 41.83
CA ARG A 28 -11.65 -24.79 40.99
C ARG A 28 -10.65 -25.93 40.68
N VAL A 29 -10.48 -26.25 39.40
CA VAL A 29 -9.47 -27.21 38.93
C VAL A 29 -8.20 -26.49 38.46
N VAL A 30 -7.03 -27.02 38.84
CA VAL A 30 -5.71 -26.53 38.43
C VAL A 30 -4.82 -27.72 38.02
N PRO A 31 -4.32 -27.78 36.77
CA PRO A 31 -3.31 -28.76 36.37
C PRO A 31 -1.94 -28.50 37.02
N ARG A 32 -1.24 -29.56 37.43
CA ARG A 32 0.12 -29.49 38.01
C ARG A 32 1.20 -29.51 36.93
N ALA A 33 2.36 -28.91 37.23
CA ALA A 33 3.61 -29.20 36.53
C ALA A 33 4.28 -30.49 37.07
N PRO A 34 4.99 -31.26 36.22
CA PRO A 34 5.93 -32.29 36.65
C PRO A 34 7.36 -31.74 36.89
N SER A 35 8.20 -32.53 37.56
CA SER A 35 9.48 -32.11 38.17
C SER A 35 10.76 -32.56 37.42
N ARG A 36 11.89 -31.88 37.70
CA ARG A 36 13.25 -32.20 37.20
C ARG A 36 13.82 -33.53 37.72
N ALA A 37 14.46 -34.27 36.82
CA ALA A 37 15.66 -35.11 37.01
C ALA A 37 16.20 -35.50 35.61
N ALA A 38 17.50 -35.67 35.32
CA ALA A 38 18.73 -35.39 36.06
C ALA A 38 19.83 -34.90 35.07
N ASN A 39 21.05 -34.65 35.55
CA ASN A 39 22.10 -33.92 34.81
C ASN A 39 23.34 -34.77 34.52
N THR A 40 23.75 -34.95 33.26
CA THR A 40 25.08 -35.44 32.82
C THR A 40 25.37 -35.03 31.37
N GLY A 41 26.60 -34.61 31.06
CA GLY A 41 27.09 -34.49 29.67
C GLY A 41 27.32 -33.07 29.15
N SER A 42 28.38 -32.41 29.63
CA SER A 42 28.86 -31.15 29.06
C SER A 42 29.71 -31.37 27.80
N ASN A 43 29.50 -30.58 26.75
CA ASN A 43 30.57 -30.25 25.80
C ASN A 43 30.38 -28.86 25.18
N PHE A 44 31.48 -28.23 24.76
CA PHE A 44 31.55 -26.82 24.37
C PHE A 44 31.30 -26.56 22.87
N GLY A 45 30.96 -25.32 22.55
CA GLY A 45 31.33 -24.67 21.28
C GLY A 45 30.20 -24.49 20.27
N GLY A 46 29.66 -23.27 20.16
CA GLY A 46 28.69 -22.93 19.12
C GLY A 46 27.87 -21.67 19.37
N HIS A 47 28.49 -20.50 19.42
CA HIS A 47 27.75 -19.25 19.30
C HIS A 47 27.19 -19.13 17.87
N ARG A 48 25.96 -19.59 17.65
CA ARG A 48 25.16 -19.12 16.52
C ARG A 48 24.72 -17.69 16.84
N THR A 49 25.19 -16.73 16.06
CA THR A 49 24.52 -15.43 15.93
C THR A 49 23.09 -15.67 15.47
N PRO A 50 22.09 -14.88 15.91
CA PRO A 50 20.81 -14.83 15.24
C PRO A 50 21.06 -14.47 13.77
N VAL A 51 20.58 -15.31 12.86
CA VAL A 51 20.47 -14.95 11.45
C VAL A 51 19.14 -14.22 11.34
N CYS A 52 19.16 -12.89 11.18
CA CYS A 52 17.97 -12.17 10.78
C CYS A 52 17.50 -12.75 9.45
N THR A 53 16.23 -13.10 9.35
CA THR A 53 15.64 -13.55 8.09
C THR A 53 15.60 -12.38 7.10
N GLU A 54 15.65 -12.68 5.80
CA GLU A 54 15.64 -11.64 4.75
C GLU A 54 14.36 -10.78 4.86
N SER A 55 13.24 -11.41 5.21
CA SER A 55 11.96 -10.78 5.56
C SER A 55 12.04 -9.80 6.75
N GLU A 56 12.82 -10.09 7.79
CA GLU A 56 12.99 -9.16 8.91
C GLU A 56 13.81 -7.94 8.49
N ALA A 57 14.91 -8.15 7.74
CA ALA A 57 15.76 -7.06 7.27
C ALA A 57 14.98 -6.08 6.37
N GLU A 58 14.17 -6.60 5.46
CA GLU A 58 13.37 -5.78 4.53
C GLU A 58 12.19 -5.08 5.24
N PHE A 59 11.55 -5.72 6.22
CA PHE A 59 10.56 -5.07 7.10
C PHE A 59 11.19 -3.91 7.89
N TRP A 60 12.40 -4.09 8.43
CA TRP A 60 13.12 -3.01 9.10
C TRP A 60 13.53 -1.88 8.15
N MET A 61 13.86 -2.16 6.87
CA MET A 61 14.12 -1.09 5.89
C MET A 61 12.88 -0.25 5.57
N MET A 62 11.70 -0.87 5.41
CA MET A 62 10.45 -0.14 5.17
C MET A 62 10.00 0.70 6.39
N LEU A 63 10.22 0.19 7.62
CA LEU A 63 10.04 0.97 8.84
C LEU A 63 11.07 2.10 8.98
N TYR A 64 12.32 1.87 8.56
CA TYR A 64 13.38 2.86 8.60
C TYR A 64 13.07 4.05 7.67
N ALA A 65 12.59 3.80 6.44
CA ALA A 65 12.11 4.83 5.52
C ALA A 65 10.97 5.65 6.16
N HIS A 66 9.91 4.98 6.66
CA HIS A 66 8.80 5.65 7.37
C HIS A 66 9.27 6.57 8.52
N SER A 67 10.28 6.14 9.28
CA SER A 67 10.78 6.90 10.43
C SER A 67 11.51 8.19 10.07
N HIS A 68 11.98 8.36 8.84
CA HIS A 68 12.66 9.57 8.37
C HIS A 68 11.69 10.64 7.85
N VAL A 69 10.54 10.24 7.27
CA VAL A 69 9.53 11.19 6.77
C VAL A 69 8.69 11.78 7.92
N PHE A 70 8.29 10.96 8.90
CA PHE A 70 7.40 11.39 10.00
C PHE A 70 7.89 10.95 11.40
N PRO A 71 8.88 11.63 12.01
CA PRO A 71 9.47 11.22 13.29
C PRO A 71 8.50 11.26 14.50
N ASN A 72 7.32 11.88 14.38
CA ASN A 72 6.35 12.04 15.46
C ASN A 72 5.16 11.07 15.44
N LEU A 73 5.02 10.22 14.41
CA LEU A 73 3.84 9.33 14.30
C LEU A 73 3.99 8.02 15.12
N ILE A 74 5.21 7.66 15.52
CA ILE A 74 5.52 6.38 16.20
C ILE A 74 5.51 6.56 17.74
N ILE A 75 4.34 6.84 18.33
CA ILE A 75 4.18 6.87 19.80
C ILE A 75 3.02 5.99 20.31
N TYR A 76 1.91 5.84 19.57
CA TYR A 76 0.66 5.33 20.17
C TYR A 76 0.33 3.84 20.01
N HIS A 77 1.21 2.99 19.46
CA HIS A 77 0.92 1.55 19.29
C HIS A 77 1.96 0.52 19.78
N PHE A 78 3.14 0.92 20.27
CA PHE A 78 4.19 -0.03 20.72
C PHE A 78 4.55 -0.01 22.22
N ALA A 79 3.65 0.52 23.07
CA ALA A 79 3.85 0.56 24.52
C ALA A 79 3.66 -0.79 25.26
N SER A 80 3.19 -1.84 24.58
CA SER A 80 2.70 -3.08 25.23
C SER A 80 3.72 -4.21 25.40
N HIS A 81 4.85 -4.20 24.67
CA HIS A 81 5.74 -5.37 24.57
C HIS A 81 7.18 -5.17 25.07
N TRP A 82 7.60 -3.96 25.46
CA TRP A 82 8.99 -3.72 25.90
C TRP A 82 9.25 -3.96 27.39
N LYS A 83 9.17 -5.23 27.82
CA LYS A 83 9.54 -5.67 29.18
C LYS A 83 10.32 -7.00 29.24
N TYR A 84 11.28 -7.23 28.34
CA TYR A 84 12.46 -8.07 28.62
C TYR A 84 13.60 -7.70 27.68
N LEU A 85 14.85 -7.89 28.13
CA LEU A 85 16.11 -7.47 27.49
C LEU A 85 16.24 -5.92 27.40
N GLY A 86 17.27 -5.26 27.92
CA GLY A 86 18.57 -5.76 28.42
C GLY A 86 19.67 -5.23 27.52
N GLY A 87 20.05 -3.96 27.71
CA GLY A 87 20.90 -3.23 26.77
C GLY A 87 22.37 -3.66 26.76
N LEU A 88 23.06 -3.32 25.67
CA LEU A 88 24.51 -3.42 25.52
C LEU A 88 25.04 -2.14 24.84
N LEU A 89 26.22 -1.67 25.22
CA LEU A 89 26.80 -0.44 24.67
C LEU A 89 27.39 -0.68 23.28
N TRP A 90 27.29 0.35 22.43
CA TRP A 90 27.95 0.42 21.13
C TRP A 90 29.46 0.68 21.31
N VAL A 91 30.32 -0.09 20.64
CA VAL A 91 31.78 0.07 20.68
C VAL A 91 32.33 0.05 19.26
N SER A 92 32.90 1.17 18.81
CA SER A 92 33.43 1.33 17.46
C SER A 92 34.83 0.70 17.29
N PRO A 93 35.06 -0.18 16.30
CA PRO A 93 36.41 -0.60 15.92
C PRO A 93 37.09 0.46 15.05
N LYS A 94 38.36 0.77 15.33
CA LYS A 94 39.23 1.60 14.49
C LYS A 94 40.56 0.87 14.23
N HIS A 95 40.97 0.80 12.96
CA HIS A 95 42.24 0.27 12.43
C HIS A 95 42.50 -1.25 12.52
N ALA A 96 42.75 -1.86 11.37
CA ALA A 96 43.75 -2.90 11.10
C ALA A 96 44.06 -2.92 9.57
N PRO A 97 45.11 -3.59 9.06
CA PRO A 97 46.00 -2.92 8.09
C PRO A 97 46.02 -3.49 6.66
N THR A 98 46.74 -2.79 5.78
CA THR A 98 47.04 -3.20 4.40
C THR A 98 48.17 -4.24 4.31
N PRO A 99 48.13 -5.11 3.29
CA PRO A 99 49.30 -5.65 2.61
C PRO A 99 49.41 -5.09 1.18
N ALA A 100 50.61 -5.09 0.60
CA ALA A 100 50.86 -4.56 -0.74
C ALA A 100 51.57 -5.57 -1.66
N GLY A 101 51.19 -5.54 -2.95
CA GLY A 101 52.04 -5.97 -4.06
C GLY A 101 52.01 -7.45 -4.46
N LEU A 102 51.43 -7.75 -5.63
CA LEU A 102 52.13 -8.21 -6.85
C LEU A 102 51.10 -8.69 -7.92
N GLY A 103 51.48 -8.66 -9.20
CA GLY A 103 50.70 -9.32 -10.27
C GLY A 103 50.02 -8.40 -11.30
N SER A 104 50.76 -7.48 -11.93
CA SER A 104 50.25 -6.72 -13.08
C SER A 104 50.23 -7.57 -14.36
N TYR A 105 49.04 -7.79 -14.93
CA TYR A 105 48.89 -8.24 -16.32
C TYR A 105 47.94 -7.30 -17.07
N LEU A 106 48.48 -6.63 -18.09
CA LEU A 106 47.74 -5.85 -19.07
C LEU A 106 47.10 -6.79 -20.09
N LEU A 107 45.81 -6.57 -20.40
CA LEU A 107 45.16 -7.07 -21.60
C LEU A 107 44.38 -5.91 -22.23
N GLU A 108 44.62 -5.65 -23.51
CA GLU A 108 43.97 -4.58 -24.26
C GLU A 108 42.55 -4.97 -24.71
N PRO A 109 41.62 -4.01 -24.90
CA PRO A 109 40.23 -4.31 -25.20
C PRO A 109 40.01 -4.76 -26.65
N THR A 110 39.96 -6.06 -26.90
CA THR A 110 39.51 -6.61 -28.19
C THR A 110 38.01 -6.45 -28.36
N SER A 111 37.61 -5.55 -29.28
CA SER A 111 36.20 -5.37 -29.65
C SER A 111 35.59 -6.64 -30.24
N SER A 112 34.52 -7.16 -29.62
CA SER A 112 33.60 -8.07 -30.28
C SER A 112 32.16 -7.80 -29.81
N ARG A 113 31.27 -7.57 -30.78
CA ARG A 113 29.89 -7.13 -30.58
C ARG A 113 28.97 -8.35 -30.38
N SER A 114 28.68 -8.73 -29.14
CA SER A 114 27.70 -9.77 -28.81
C SER A 114 26.43 -9.17 -28.23
N SER A 115 25.35 -9.14 -29.01
CA SER A 115 24.02 -8.71 -28.56
C SER A 115 23.37 -9.78 -27.70
N ILE A 116 23.58 -9.73 -26.39
CA ILE A 116 22.84 -10.57 -25.43
C ILE A 116 21.44 -9.97 -25.23
N THR A 117 20.56 -10.22 -26.21
CA THR A 117 19.12 -10.01 -26.06
C THR A 117 18.55 -11.13 -25.19
N SER A 118 18.81 -11.05 -23.88
CA SER A 118 18.02 -11.81 -22.90
C SER A 118 16.56 -11.37 -23.05
N PRO A 119 15.62 -12.28 -23.38
CA PRO A 119 14.21 -11.90 -23.42
C PRO A 119 13.76 -11.62 -21.99
N LEU A 120 13.53 -10.34 -21.67
CA LEU A 120 12.75 -9.96 -20.51
C LEU A 120 11.41 -10.69 -20.61
N ARG A 121 11.13 -11.58 -19.65
CA ARG A 121 9.79 -12.12 -19.49
C ARG A 121 8.91 -10.99 -18.98
N TYR A 122 8.24 -10.31 -19.91
CA TYR A 122 7.10 -9.46 -19.57
C TYR A 122 6.10 -10.30 -18.76
N CYS A 123 5.61 -9.73 -17.66
CA CYS A 123 4.57 -10.32 -16.83
C CYS A 123 3.28 -10.47 -17.66
N LYS A 124 2.41 -11.40 -17.28
CA LYS A 124 1.11 -11.66 -17.94
C LYS A 124 0.16 -10.46 -18.00
N VAL A 125 0.40 -9.43 -17.20
CA VAL A 125 -0.46 -8.26 -16.91
C VAL A 125 -0.96 -7.49 -18.14
N ASN A 126 -0.38 -7.70 -19.32
CA ASN A 126 -0.95 -7.23 -20.59
C ASN A 126 -2.22 -8.02 -21.00
N MET A 127 -3.20 -8.11 -20.09
CA MET A 127 -4.55 -8.57 -20.38
C MET A 127 -5.28 -7.55 -21.25
N ALA A 128 -6.19 -8.03 -22.10
CA ALA A 128 -7.13 -7.14 -22.77
C ALA A 128 -8.14 -6.57 -21.76
N PRO A 129 -8.57 -5.31 -21.90
CA PRO A 129 -9.59 -4.72 -21.04
C PRO A 129 -10.92 -5.46 -21.22
N THR A 130 -11.60 -5.77 -20.11
CA THR A 130 -12.99 -6.25 -20.16
C THR A 130 -13.92 -5.07 -19.91
N ILE A 131 -14.95 -4.89 -20.75
CA ILE A 131 -15.84 -3.74 -20.72
C ILE A 131 -17.28 -4.24 -20.56
N GLY A 132 -17.83 -4.04 -19.36
CA GLY A 132 -19.20 -4.37 -18.98
C GLY A 132 -20.19 -3.25 -19.29
N GLN A 133 -21.49 -3.57 -19.20
CA GLN A 133 -22.57 -2.73 -19.74
C GLN A 133 -22.71 -1.35 -19.06
N THR A 134 -22.15 -1.19 -17.86
CA THR A 134 -22.21 0.06 -17.07
C THR A 134 -21.14 1.09 -17.47
N TRP A 135 -20.11 0.70 -18.22
CA TRP A 135 -19.03 1.61 -18.59
C TRP A 135 -19.40 2.49 -19.76
N ASN A 136 -19.85 3.71 -19.45
CA ASN A 136 -20.20 4.73 -20.44
C ASN A 136 -18.99 5.52 -20.97
N GLY A 137 -17.77 4.99 -20.81
CA GLY A 137 -16.51 5.68 -21.11
C GLY A 137 -16.06 6.60 -19.96
N PHE A 138 -14.74 6.80 -19.81
CA PHE A 138 -14.19 7.48 -18.62
C PHE A 138 -14.74 8.91 -18.41
N GLY A 139 -15.12 9.61 -19.48
CA GLY A 139 -15.72 10.96 -19.39
C GLY A 139 -17.05 11.03 -18.62
N GLN A 140 -17.70 9.90 -18.32
CA GLN A 140 -18.90 9.84 -17.48
C GLN A 140 -18.62 9.54 -16.01
N ILE A 141 -17.36 9.25 -15.63
CA ILE A 141 -16.99 9.00 -14.23
C ILE A 141 -17.12 10.28 -13.41
N LYS A 142 -17.73 10.14 -12.23
CA LYS A 142 -18.02 11.19 -11.24
C LYS A 142 -17.52 10.83 -9.83
N HIS A 143 -17.35 9.55 -9.55
CA HIS A 143 -16.83 9.08 -8.27
C HIS A 143 -15.59 8.20 -8.50
N LEU A 144 -14.54 8.44 -7.72
CA LEU A 144 -13.32 7.64 -7.72
C LEU A 144 -13.11 7.09 -6.31
N VAL A 145 -13.16 5.77 -6.15
CA VAL A 145 -12.89 5.10 -4.88
C VAL A 145 -11.52 4.45 -5.00
N ILE A 146 -10.58 4.82 -4.13
CA ILE A 146 -9.21 4.29 -4.17
C ILE A 146 -8.93 3.46 -2.91
N PHE A 147 -8.26 2.34 -3.11
CA PHE A 147 -7.68 1.51 -2.05
C PHE A 147 -6.19 1.27 -2.33
N GLY A 148 -5.38 1.16 -1.28
CA GLY A 148 -3.95 0.85 -1.43
C GLY A 148 -3.05 1.38 -0.33
N ASP A 149 -1.81 1.69 -0.73
CA ASP A 149 -0.70 2.03 0.16
C ASP A 149 -0.22 3.49 -0.01
N SER A 150 1.02 3.78 0.40
CA SER A 150 1.65 5.11 0.33
C SER A 150 1.76 5.69 -1.08
N TYR A 151 1.67 4.88 -2.15
CA TYR A 151 1.62 5.40 -3.52
C TYR A 151 0.33 6.17 -3.82
N SER A 152 -0.75 5.90 -3.08
CA SER A 152 -2.07 6.53 -3.29
C SER A 152 -2.56 7.36 -2.10
N ASP A 153 -2.07 7.12 -0.88
CA ASP A 153 -2.50 7.86 0.33
C ASP A 153 -2.43 9.39 0.17
N VAL A 154 -3.56 10.06 0.41
CA VAL A 154 -3.72 11.53 0.47
C VAL A 154 -4.13 12.03 1.88
N GLY A 155 -4.24 11.15 2.87
CA GLY A 155 -4.71 11.43 4.23
C GLY A 155 -6.23 11.43 4.41
N TYR A 156 -7.01 10.95 3.44
CA TYR A 156 -8.46 10.79 3.58
C TYR A 156 -8.82 9.56 4.44
N ASN A 157 -10.00 9.59 5.06
CA ASN A 157 -10.62 8.45 5.75
C ASN A 157 -12.12 8.75 6.01
N HIS A 158 -12.87 7.79 6.53
CA HIS A 158 -14.31 7.91 6.81
C HIS A 158 -14.72 9.01 7.83
N ARG A 159 -13.78 9.77 8.39
CA ARG A 159 -14.00 10.92 9.30
C ARG A 159 -13.51 12.26 8.76
N SER A 160 -12.88 12.26 7.58
CA SER A 160 -12.47 13.49 6.88
C SER A 160 -13.69 14.27 6.38
N ARG A 161 -13.48 15.47 5.82
CA ARG A 161 -14.58 16.22 5.19
C ARG A 161 -15.09 15.41 4.00
N HIS A 162 -16.39 15.44 3.72
CA HIS A 162 -16.90 14.76 2.53
C HIS A 162 -16.35 15.45 1.27
N PRO A 163 -15.90 14.71 0.24
CA PRO A 163 -15.53 15.27 -1.05
C PRO A 163 -16.59 16.19 -1.65
N THR A 164 -16.16 17.23 -2.35
CA THR A 164 -17.01 18.15 -3.11
C THR A 164 -16.30 18.55 -4.41
N PRO A 165 -16.99 19.08 -5.44
CA PRO A 165 -16.33 19.52 -6.67
C PRO A 165 -15.18 20.51 -6.46
N THR A 166 -15.29 21.39 -5.45
CA THR A 166 -14.22 22.33 -5.08
C THR A 166 -13.09 21.66 -4.28
N GLU A 167 -13.44 20.79 -3.33
CA GLU A 167 -12.51 20.01 -2.49
C GLU A 167 -12.64 18.49 -2.79
N PRO A 168 -12.14 18.02 -3.95
CA PRO A 168 -12.44 16.67 -4.45
C PRO A 168 -11.81 15.53 -3.64
N LEU A 169 -10.81 15.82 -2.81
CA LEU A 169 -10.12 14.82 -1.98
C LEU A 169 -10.70 14.69 -0.56
N GLY A 170 -11.69 15.51 -0.16
CA GLY A 170 -12.19 15.55 1.23
C GLY A 170 -11.17 16.05 2.28
N VAL A 171 -10.01 16.52 1.83
CA VAL A 171 -8.89 17.07 2.61
C VAL A 171 -8.33 18.32 1.92
N ASP A 172 -7.49 19.08 2.63
CA ASP A 172 -6.82 20.26 2.05
C ASP A 172 -5.84 19.81 0.94
N TYR A 173 -6.01 20.33 -0.27
CA TYR A 173 -5.13 20.00 -1.40
C TYR A 173 -3.68 20.46 -1.11
N PRO A 174 -2.64 19.63 -1.38
CA PRO A 174 -2.66 18.41 -2.19
C PRO A 174 -2.93 17.09 -1.45
N GLY A 175 -3.35 17.13 -0.18
CA GLY A 175 -3.38 15.99 0.72
C GLY A 175 -2.05 15.79 1.46
N ASN A 176 -2.05 14.85 2.41
CA ASN A 176 -0.85 14.41 3.11
C ASN A 176 -0.32 13.14 2.44
N THR A 177 0.57 13.31 1.48
CA THR A 177 1.10 12.25 0.61
C THR A 177 2.47 11.75 1.08
N PHE A 178 2.99 10.71 0.41
CA PHE A 178 4.38 10.25 0.54
C PHE A 178 5.32 10.81 -0.55
N ALA A 179 4.85 11.81 -1.31
CA ALA A 179 5.68 12.61 -2.19
C ALA A 179 6.46 13.69 -1.38
N GLU A 180 7.15 14.60 -2.06
CA GLU A 180 7.80 15.75 -1.43
C GLU A 180 6.77 16.59 -0.63
N TYR A 181 7.16 17.05 0.56
CA TYR A 181 6.27 17.77 1.49
C TYR A 181 5.47 18.90 0.80
N GLY A 182 4.14 18.80 0.86
CA GLY A 182 3.24 19.76 0.23
C GLY A 182 3.04 19.56 -1.28
N SER A 183 3.27 18.35 -1.80
CA SER A 183 3.12 17.99 -3.22
C SER A 183 2.11 16.85 -3.43
N PRO A 184 1.36 16.84 -4.56
CA PRO A 184 0.38 15.80 -4.86
C PRO A 184 1.00 14.48 -5.32
N ASN A 185 0.32 13.39 -4.99
CA ASN A 185 0.56 12.09 -5.62
C ASN A 185 -0.23 11.98 -6.94
N TRP A 186 -0.27 10.78 -7.53
CA TRP A 186 -0.95 10.58 -8.82
C TRP A 186 -2.45 10.87 -8.75
N VAL A 187 -3.13 10.56 -7.64
CA VAL A 187 -4.56 10.83 -7.43
C VAL A 187 -4.83 12.33 -7.42
N GLY A 188 -3.98 13.10 -6.72
CA GLY A 188 -4.06 14.57 -6.68
C GLY A 188 -3.91 15.21 -8.06
N TYR A 189 -2.93 14.75 -8.86
CA TYR A 189 -2.77 15.21 -10.25
C TYR A 189 -3.94 14.79 -11.15
N LEU A 190 -4.46 13.57 -10.99
CA LEU A 190 -5.54 13.03 -11.82
C LEU A 190 -6.77 13.95 -11.80
N VAL A 191 -7.18 14.42 -10.62
CA VAL A 191 -8.38 15.25 -10.47
C VAL A 191 -8.16 16.76 -10.60
N LYS A 192 -6.95 17.28 -10.38
CA LYS A 192 -6.68 18.74 -10.52
C LYS A 192 -5.99 19.15 -11.81
N GLU A 193 -5.28 18.26 -12.51
CA GLU A 193 -4.60 18.59 -13.77
C GLU A 193 -5.17 17.83 -14.97
N PHE A 194 -5.44 16.53 -14.85
CA PHE A 194 -5.86 15.71 -16.00
C PHE A 194 -7.37 15.72 -16.26
N PHE A 195 -8.20 15.80 -15.20
CA PHE A 195 -9.67 15.78 -15.34
C PHE A 195 -10.41 16.87 -14.52
N PRO A 196 -9.98 18.16 -14.54
CA PRO A 196 -10.58 19.21 -13.70
C PRO A 196 -12.07 19.46 -14.01
N GLU A 197 -12.47 19.38 -15.27
CA GLU A 197 -13.86 19.65 -15.72
C GLU A 197 -14.86 18.54 -15.38
N GLN A 198 -14.40 17.37 -14.90
CA GLN A 198 -15.31 16.27 -14.55
C GLN A 198 -15.93 16.40 -13.14
N GLU A 199 -15.44 17.30 -12.29
CA GLU A 199 -15.91 17.47 -10.90
C GLU A 199 -15.89 16.18 -10.06
N ILE A 200 -14.89 15.31 -10.30
CA ILE A 200 -14.78 13.99 -9.67
C ILE A 200 -14.64 14.09 -8.14
N LEU A 201 -15.46 13.32 -7.43
CA LEU A 201 -15.38 13.13 -5.98
C LEU A 201 -14.50 11.92 -5.66
N VAL A 202 -13.46 12.10 -4.85
CA VAL A 202 -12.49 11.04 -4.51
C VAL A 202 -12.68 10.56 -3.07
N TYR A 203 -12.98 9.28 -2.91
CA TYR A 203 -13.02 8.59 -1.63
C TYR A 203 -11.79 7.70 -1.52
N ASP A 204 -10.67 8.30 -1.12
CA ASP A 204 -9.37 7.63 -1.10
C ASP A 204 -9.09 6.98 0.26
N PHE A 205 -9.29 5.68 0.35
CA PHE A 205 -9.04 4.90 1.56
C PHE A 205 -7.63 4.30 1.59
N ALA A 206 -6.75 4.61 0.64
CA ALA A 206 -5.35 4.17 0.71
C ALA A 206 -4.66 4.72 1.96
N VAL A 207 -3.74 3.94 2.54
CA VAL A 207 -3.04 4.30 3.78
C VAL A 207 -1.58 3.85 3.70
N GLY A 208 -0.67 4.76 4.03
CA GLY A 208 0.77 4.53 4.03
C GLY A 208 1.21 3.28 4.79
N GLY A 209 2.12 2.52 4.17
CA GLY A 209 2.70 1.30 4.76
C GLY A 209 1.74 0.11 4.86
N GLN A 210 0.54 0.18 4.28
CA GLN A 210 -0.35 -0.99 4.19
C GLN A 210 0.14 -2.01 3.15
N LEU A 211 -0.38 -3.23 3.29
CA LEU A 211 -0.25 -4.34 2.34
C LEU A 211 -1.67 -4.79 1.93
N CYS A 212 -1.77 -5.85 1.12
CA CYS A 212 -3.03 -6.49 0.73
C CYS A 212 -4.04 -6.70 1.89
N SER A 213 -3.59 -7.11 3.08
CA SER A 213 -4.46 -7.23 4.27
C SER A 213 -5.01 -5.90 4.80
N GLY A 214 -4.31 -4.80 4.54
CA GLY A 214 -4.77 -3.44 4.80
C GLY A 214 -5.82 -2.99 3.79
N VAL A 215 -5.65 -3.30 2.50
CA VAL A 215 -6.67 -3.03 1.46
C VAL A 215 -7.99 -3.73 1.75
N ILE A 216 -7.95 -5.00 2.15
CA ILE A 216 -9.15 -5.73 2.62
C ILE A 216 -9.84 -4.98 3.78
N HIS A 217 -9.07 -4.47 4.74
CA HIS A 217 -9.59 -3.66 5.85
C HIS A 217 -10.15 -2.30 5.42
N GLN A 218 -9.54 -1.64 4.43
CA GLN A 218 -10.02 -0.37 3.85
C GLN A 218 -11.38 -0.57 3.16
N ILE A 219 -11.54 -1.66 2.42
CA ILE A 219 -12.84 -2.07 1.83
C ILE A 219 -13.86 -2.33 2.94
N GLN A 220 -13.58 -3.30 3.81
CA GLN A 220 -14.53 -3.83 4.80
C GLN A 220 -14.91 -2.83 5.91
N THR A 221 -14.02 -1.89 6.26
CA THR A 221 -14.23 -0.98 7.41
C THR A 221 -14.13 0.51 7.07
N GLY A 222 -13.43 0.87 5.99
CA GLY A 222 -13.34 2.25 5.50
C GLY A 222 -14.50 2.60 4.56
N PHE A 223 -14.69 1.80 3.50
CA PHE A 223 -15.67 2.08 2.46
C PHE A 223 -17.06 1.51 2.77
N LEU A 224 -17.20 0.19 2.88
CA LEU A 224 -18.51 -0.49 2.89
C LEU A 224 -19.47 0.00 3.99
N PRO A 225 -19.04 0.27 5.25
CA PRO A 225 -19.93 0.80 6.30
C PRO A 225 -20.27 2.30 6.16
N HIS A 226 -19.63 3.01 5.22
CA HIS A 226 -19.65 4.47 5.14
C HIS A 226 -20.07 4.95 3.75
N ALA A 227 -19.13 5.19 2.82
CA ALA A 227 -19.46 5.60 1.46
C ALA A 227 -20.21 4.49 0.71
N GLY A 228 -19.92 3.21 0.97
CA GLY A 228 -20.64 2.06 0.40
C GLY A 228 -22.12 1.95 0.79
N GLN A 229 -22.58 2.73 1.78
CA GLN A 229 -24.01 2.85 2.10
C GLN A 229 -24.77 3.84 1.19
N LYS A 230 -24.11 4.41 0.17
CA LYS A 230 -24.65 5.39 -0.79
C LYS A 230 -25.38 6.58 -0.11
N PRO A 231 -24.79 7.21 0.93
CA PRO A 231 -25.39 8.36 1.60
C PRO A 231 -25.47 9.57 0.65
N ALA A 232 -26.27 10.59 0.99
CA ALA A 232 -26.48 11.77 0.14
C ALA A 232 -25.21 12.62 -0.18
N TRP A 233 -24.07 12.34 0.46
CA TRP A 233 -22.76 12.94 0.18
C TRP A 233 -21.81 12.03 -0.64
N ALA A 234 -22.22 10.79 -0.90
CA ALA A 234 -21.60 9.85 -1.84
C ALA A 234 -22.69 9.08 -2.62
N PRO A 235 -23.43 9.77 -3.51
CA PRO A 235 -24.57 9.22 -4.25
C PRO A 235 -24.12 8.38 -5.46
N TRP A 236 -23.13 7.50 -5.25
CA TRP A 236 -22.36 6.84 -6.31
C TRP A 236 -23.11 5.67 -6.97
N THR A 237 -22.88 5.46 -8.27
CA THR A 237 -23.54 4.41 -9.07
C THR A 237 -22.56 3.44 -9.72
N ASP A 238 -23.08 2.31 -10.14
CA ASP A 238 -22.42 1.33 -11.02
C ASP A 238 -21.93 1.93 -12.34
N SER A 239 -22.62 2.97 -12.84
CA SER A 239 -22.34 3.63 -14.13
C SER A 239 -21.42 4.85 -14.07
N ASP A 240 -21.20 5.44 -12.89
CA ASP A 240 -20.42 6.68 -12.71
C ASP A 240 -19.20 6.54 -11.78
N THR A 241 -18.95 5.34 -11.24
CA THR A 241 -17.89 5.10 -10.25
C THR A 241 -16.79 4.20 -10.80
N LEU A 242 -15.53 4.61 -10.57
CA LEU A 242 -14.35 3.77 -10.81
C LEU A 242 -13.72 3.38 -9.47
N PHE A 243 -13.49 2.08 -9.27
CA PHE A 243 -12.82 1.51 -8.11
C PHE A 243 -11.37 1.19 -8.47
N GLY A 244 -10.41 1.96 -7.96
CA GLY A 244 -8.98 1.75 -8.16
C GLY A 244 -8.34 1.01 -7.00
N GLU A 245 -7.52 0.01 -7.28
CA GLU A 245 -6.81 -0.76 -6.25
C GLU A 245 -5.34 -0.97 -6.62
N ILE A 246 -4.45 -0.75 -5.64
CA ILE A 246 -3.05 -1.19 -5.68
C ILE A 246 -2.73 -1.90 -4.36
N SER A 247 -2.16 -3.11 -4.43
CA SER A 247 -1.64 -3.76 -3.23
C SER A 247 -0.52 -4.75 -3.51
N PHE A 248 0.22 -5.07 -2.45
CA PHE A 248 1.28 -6.06 -2.44
C PHE A 248 1.20 -6.92 -1.18
N LYS A 249 1.68 -8.17 -1.24
CA LYS A 249 2.06 -8.97 -0.06
C LYS A 249 3.56 -9.20 -0.08
N HIS A 250 4.24 -8.75 0.98
CA HIS A 250 5.61 -9.16 1.22
C HIS A 250 5.66 -10.67 1.55
N SER A 251 6.13 -11.48 0.60
CA SER A 251 6.50 -12.90 0.80
C SER A 251 7.58 -13.34 -0.18
N SER A 252 8.13 -14.53 0.04
CA SER A 252 8.92 -15.31 -0.92
C SER A 252 8.09 -16.42 -1.57
N GLU A 253 7.08 -16.92 -0.85
CA GLU A 253 6.37 -18.18 -1.14
C GLU A 253 5.20 -17.98 -2.12
N PRO A 254 5.15 -18.71 -3.26
CA PRO A 254 4.08 -18.56 -4.25
C PRO A 254 2.68 -18.90 -3.73
N ASP A 255 2.55 -19.81 -2.79
CA ASP A 255 1.25 -20.23 -2.26
C ASP A 255 0.66 -19.18 -1.30
N GLU A 256 1.49 -18.40 -0.59
CA GLU A 256 1.00 -17.24 0.16
C GLU A 256 0.43 -16.17 -0.77
N PHE A 257 1.06 -15.91 -1.92
CA PHE A 257 0.51 -14.94 -2.89
C PHE A 257 -0.91 -15.31 -3.33
N LYS A 258 -1.18 -16.61 -3.51
CA LYS A 258 -2.53 -17.11 -3.84
C LYS A 258 -3.52 -16.95 -2.68
N GLU A 259 -3.14 -17.27 -1.44
CA GLU A 259 -4.04 -17.08 -0.28
C GLU A 259 -4.42 -15.61 -0.11
N TYR A 260 -3.43 -14.70 -0.16
CA TYR A 260 -3.67 -13.29 0.04
C TYR A 260 -4.46 -12.66 -1.13
N GLN A 261 -4.21 -13.06 -2.39
CA GLN A 261 -5.02 -12.57 -3.50
C GLN A 261 -6.43 -13.17 -3.52
N GLY A 262 -6.62 -14.45 -3.19
CA GLY A 262 -7.97 -15.01 -3.02
C GLY A 262 -8.81 -14.19 -2.03
N ARG A 263 -8.22 -13.85 -0.88
CA ARG A 263 -8.84 -12.98 0.13
C ARG A 263 -9.00 -11.51 -0.28
N LEU A 264 -8.18 -11.02 -1.20
CA LEU A 264 -8.36 -9.70 -1.82
C LEU A 264 -9.59 -9.73 -2.74
N PHE A 265 -9.72 -10.76 -3.57
CA PHE A 265 -10.83 -10.91 -4.51
C PHE A 265 -12.15 -11.31 -3.83
N GLU A 266 -12.12 -11.96 -2.65
CA GLU A 266 -13.26 -12.02 -1.74
C GLU A 266 -13.76 -10.60 -1.38
N ALA A 267 -12.86 -9.67 -1.04
CA ALA A 267 -13.23 -8.27 -0.76
C ALA A 267 -13.64 -7.49 -2.02
N GLN A 268 -13.12 -7.81 -3.21
CA GLN A 268 -13.63 -7.27 -4.48
C GLN A 268 -15.05 -7.78 -4.79
N ALA A 269 -15.38 -9.03 -4.41
CA ALA A 269 -16.75 -9.55 -4.48
C ALA A 269 -17.69 -8.84 -3.50
N GLU A 270 -17.24 -8.48 -2.29
CA GLU A 270 -18.03 -7.63 -1.38
C GLU A 270 -18.33 -6.24 -1.97
N LEU A 271 -17.39 -5.65 -2.74
CA LEU A 271 -17.65 -4.42 -3.49
C LEU A 271 -18.67 -4.66 -4.62
N TYR A 272 -18.55 -5.76 -5.36
CA TYR A 272 -19.48 -6.15 -6.43
C TYR A 272 -20.91 -6.34 -5.89
N ASP A 273 -21.08 -7.04 -4.77
CA ASP A 273 -22.37 -7.24 -4.09
C ASP A 273 -22.97 -5.92 -3.58
N ASN A 274 -22.10 -4.95 -3.21
CA ASN A 274 -22.51 -3.59 -2.86
C ASN A 274 -22.84 -2.71 -4.10
N GLY A 275 -22.61 -3.23 -5.30
CA GLY A 275 -22.96 -2.60 -6.59
C GLY A 275 -21.80 -1.92 -7.31
N ALA A 276 -20.54 -2.22 -6.98
CA ALA A 276 -19.40 -1.81 -7.79
C ALA A 276 -19.40 -2.55 -9.14
N ARG A 277 -19.07 -1.87 -10.23
CA ARG A 277 -19.01 -2.47 -11.58
C ARG A 277 -17.81 -2.09 -12.44
N ASN A 278 -17.14 -0.97 -12.20
CA ASN A 278 -15.94 -0.59 -12.96
C ASN A 278 -14.72 -0.63 -12.05
N PHE A 279 -13.78 -1.54 -12.33
CA PHE A 279 -12.59 -1.79 -11.53
C PHE A 279 -11.33 -1.46 -12.35
N MET A 280 -10.34 -0.83 -11.70
CA MET A 280 -8.99 -0.64 -12.23
C MET A 280 -7.98 -1.20 -11.24
N PHE A 281 -7.47 -2.39 -11.55
CA PHE A 281 -6.40 -3.04 -10.81
C PHE A 281 -5.05 -2.49 -11.28
N ILE A 282 -4.20 -2.08 -10.33
CA ILE A 282 -2.87 -1.54 -10.60
C ILE A 282 -1.83 -2.57 -10.16
N ASP A 283 -0.99 -3.02 -11.09
CA ASP A 283 0.08 -3.96 -10.75
C ASP A 283 1.22 -3.28 -9.96
N VAL A 284 2.02 -4.07 -9.24
CA VAL A 284 3.06 -3.53 -8.34
C VAL A 284 4.26 -3.09 -9.17
N PRO A 285 4.84 -1.89 -8.93
CA PRO A 285 6.00 -1.39 -9.65
C PRO A 285 7.25 -2.28 -9.43
N PRO A 286 8.30 -2.16 -10.26
CA PRO A 286 9.54 -2.92 -10.10
C PRO A 286 10.31 -2.35 -8.90
N ILE A 287 9.92 -2.69 -7.68
CA ILE A 287 10.53 -2.17 -6.44
C ILE A 287 11.99 -2.63 -6.31
N ASP A 288 12.40 -3.70 -7.00
CA ASP A 288 13.81 -4.05 -7.17
C ASP A 288 14.64 -2.98 -7.93
N ARG A 289 13.98 -2.07 -8.64
CA ARG A 289 14.56 -0.89 -9.29
C ARG A 289 14.51 0.39 -8.45
N SER A 290 13.85 0.43 -7.27
CA SER A 290 13.95 1.58 -6.35
C SER A 290 15.25 1.57 -5.54
N PRO A 291 15.70 2.69 -4.92
CA PRO A 291 16.94 2.71 -4.13
C PRO A 291 16.96 1.72 -2.95
N ALA A 292 15.78 1.34 -2.40
CA ALA A 292 15.61 0.33 -1.34
C ALA A 292 16.20 -1.04 -1.65
N VAL A 293 16.39 -1.37 -2.94
CA VAL A 293 16.95 -2.66 -3.36
C VAL A 293 18.34 -2.44 -4.00
N PRO A 294 19.42 -2.64 -3.22
CA PRO A 294 20.79 -2.66 -3.73
C PRO A 294 20.98 -3.65 -4.90
N PRO A 295 21.85 -3.36 -5.90
CA PRO A 295 21.98 -4.20 -7.11
C PRO A 295 22.22 -5.69 -6.89
N ARG A 296 22.87 -6.07 -5.77
CA ARG A 296 23.09 -7.49 -5.38
C ARG A 296 21.80 -8.27 -5.08
N PHE A 297 20.68 -7.57 -4.87
CA PHE A 297 19.36 -8.13 -4.57
C PHE A 297 18.38 -7.97 -5.75
N SER A 298 18.85 -7.61 -6.94
CA SER A 298 18.05 -7.51 -8.17
C SER A 298 17.33 -8.81 -8.58
N TYR A 299 17.72 -9.96 -8.01
CA TYR A 299 16.97 -11.22 -8.15
C TYR A 299 15.57 -11.18 -7.51
N LEU A 300 15.29 -10.21 -6.63
CA LEU A 300 13.97 -9.99 -6.03
C LEU A 300 12.92 -9.52 -7.05
N SER A 301 13.31 -9.02 -8.23
CA SER A 301 12.42 -8.74 -9.38
C SER A 301 11.41 -9.86 -9.63
N GLY A 302 11.86 -11.13 -9.52
CA GLY A 302 11.00 -12.30 -9.68
C GLY A 302 9.83 -12.40 -8.68
N ARG A 303 9.84 -11.68 -7.56
CA ARG A 303 8.72 -11.65 -6.59
C ARG A 303 7.60 -10.73 -7.06
N TYR A 304 7.94 -9.55 -7.59
CA TYR A 304 6.97 -8.58 -8.11
C TYR A 304 6.33 -9.13 -9.39
N ASN A 305 7.13 -9.74 -10.28
CA ASN A 305 6.62 -10.46 -11.44
C ASN A 305 5.65 -11.59 -11.06
N ARG A 306 5.95 -12.39 -10.02
CA ARG A 306 5.05 -13.46 -9.54
C ARG A 306 3.75 -12.94 -8.92
N TRP A 307 3.80 -11.84 -8.17
CA TRP A 307 2.61 -11.19 -7.62
C TRP A 307 1.73 -10.62 -8.74
N ASN A 308 2.35 -9.96 -9.72
CA ASN A 308 1.67 -9.36 -10.86
C ASN A 308 1.10 -10.42 -11.83
N ASP A 309 1.81 -11.53 -12.06
CA ASP A 309 1.31 -12.68 -12.83
C ASP A 309 0.08 -13.31 -12.14
N ALA A 310 0.13 -13.48 -10.82
CA ALA A 310 -0.99 -14.01 -10.04
C ALA A 310 -2.19 -13.04 -10.03
N LEU A 311 -1.93 -11.72 -10.01
CA LEU A 311 -2.98 -10.70 -10.08
C LEU A 311 -3.76 -10.82 -11.39
N GLY A 312 -3.07 -10.98 -12.54
CA GLY A 312 -3.73 -11.22 -13.83
C GLY A 312 -4.53 -12.53 -13.87
N ASP A 313 -4.02 -13.60 -13.26
CA ASP A 313 -4.77 -14.86 -13.14
C ASP A 313 -6.05 -14.69 -12.29
N ASN A 314 -6.00 -13.97 -11.17
CA ASN A 314 -7.19 -13.69 -10.34
C ASN A 314 -8.17 -12.72 -11.01
N ILE A 315 -7.70 -11.70 -11.74
CA ILE A 315 -8.57 -10.79 -12.51
C ILE A 315 -9.35 -11.59 -13.58
N SER A 316 -8.70 -12.59 -14.20
CA SER A 316 -9.35 -13.48 -15.17
C SER A 316 -10.50 -14.27 -14.52
N GLU A 317 -10.24 -14.91 -13.37
CA GLU A 317 -11.25 -15.66 -12.61
C GLU A 317 -12.39 -14.74 -12.11
N PHE A 318 -12.07 -13.51 -11.69
CA PHE A 318 -13.07 -12.53 -11.24
C PHE A 318 -13.98 -12.02 -12.36
N VAL A 319 -13.44 -11.84 -13.58
CA VAL A 319 -14.23 -11.51 -14.78
C VAL A 319 -15.11 -12.67 -15.22
N GLU A 320 -14.60 -13.90 -15.21
CA GLU A 320 -15.40 -15.10 -15.55
C GLU A 320 -16.55 -15.32 -14.56
N ALA A 321 -16.37 -14.97 -13.28
CA ALA A 321 -17.42 -15.04 -12.26
C ALA A 321 -18.47 -13.91 -12.35
N HIS A 322 -18.09 -12.71 -12.82
CA HIS A 322 -18.91 -11.50 -12.80
C HIS A 322 -19.01 -10.83 -14.18
N PRO A 323 -19.69 -11.44 -15.18
CA PRO A 323 -19.65 -11.01 -16.58
C PRO A 323 -20.33 -9.66 -16.88
N ASP A 324 -20.91 -8.98 -15.88
CA ASP A 324 -21.45 -7.63 -15.99
C ASP A 324 -20.46 -6.53 -15.57
N ILE A 325 -19.25 -6.87 -15.10
CA ILE A 325 -18.21 -5.87 -14.73
C ILE A 325 -17.40 -5.35 -15.91
N THR A 326 -16.86 -4.15 -15.70
CA THR A 326 -15.70 -3.62 -16.42
C THR A 326 -14.46 -3.84 -15.56
N ALA A 327 -13.43 -4.47 -16.13
CA ALA A 327 -12.17 -4.73 -15.45
C ALA A 327 -10.99 -4.25 -16.32
N PHE A 328 -10.29 -3.24 -15.80
CA PHE A 328 -9.07 -2.71 -16.38
C PHE A 328 -7.86 -3.12 -15.56
N THR A 329 -6.74 -3.37 -16.24
CA THR A 329 -5.46 -3.64 -15.59
C THR A 329 -4.45 -2.58 -16.04
N PHE A 330 -4.07 -1.69 -15.13
CA PHE A 330 -3.07 -0.66 -15.40
C PHE A 330 -1.69 -1.12 -14.91
N SER A 331 -0.75 -1.37 -15.84
CA SER A 331 0.59 -1.80 -15.45
C SER A 331 1.48 -0.62 -15.05
N SER A 332 1.52 -0.30 -13.75
CA SER A 332 2.53 0.58 -13.18
C SER A 332 3.94 -0.02 -13.34
N HIS A 333 4.04 -1.35 -13.31
CA HIS A 333 5.27 -2.09 -13.58
C HIS A 333 5.86 -1.74 -14.95
N ALA A 334 5.03 -1.79 -16.00
CA ALA A 334 5.45 -1.40 -17.35
C ALA A 334 5.77 0.10 -17.45
N LEU A 335 5.06 0.97 -16.72
CA LEU A 335 5.35 2.40 -16.69
C LEU A 335 6.71 2.70 -16.03
N PHE A 336 6.93 2.24 -14.80
CA PHE A 336 8.17 2.48 -14.08
C PHE A 336 9.39 1.92 -14.81
N ASN A 337 9.28 0.76 -15.47
CA ASN A 337 10.35 0.27 -16.34
C ASN A 337 10.62 1.26 -17.50
N ARG A 338 9.60 1.75 -18.23
CA ARG A 338 9.80 2.78 -19.28
C ARG A 338 10.48 4.04 -18.75
N LEU A 339 10.03 4.57 -17.61
CA LEU A 339 10.59 5.76 -16.97
C LEU A 339 12.06 5.57 -16.58
N LEU A 340 12.40 4.42 -15.97
CA LEU A 340 13.74 4.11 -15.48
C LEU A 340 14.70 3.60 -16.58
N ASP A 341 14.18 3.16 -17.73
CA ASP A 341 14.97 2.79 -18.91
C ASP A 341 15.21 3.98 -19.85
N ASN A 342 14.37 5.03 -19.80
CA ASN A 342 14.43 6.18 -20.70
C ASN A 342 14.26 7.53 -19.95
N PRO A 343 14.91 7.76 -18.78
CA PRO A 343 14.61 8.88 -17.88
C PRO A 343 14.65 10.25 -18.56
N THR A 344 15.63 10.46 -19.45
CA THR A 344 15.83 11.71 -20.18
C THR A 344 14.72 12.03 -21.19
N GLN A 345 13.94 11.06 -21.66
CA GLN A 345 12.75 11.29 -22.49
C GLN A 345 11.58 11.88 -21.68
N TYR A 346 11.56 11.59 -20.38
CA TYR A 346 10.57 12.09 -19.41
C TYR A 346 11.08 13.28 -18.58
N GLY A 347 12.27 13.80 -18.90
CA GLY A 347 12.87 14.97 -18.24
C GLY A 347 13.70 14.66 -16.98
N PHE A 348 13.91 13.39 -16.63
CA PHE A 348 14.72 12.98 -15.48
C PHE A 348 16.21 12.77 -15.85
N PRO A 349 17.16 12.99 -14.93
CA PRO A 349 18.57 12.64 -15.13
C PRO A 349 18.77 11.13 -15.17
N GLU A 350 19.70 10.65 -16.00
CA GLU A 350 20.02 9.22 -16.14
C GLU A 350 20.72 8.66 -14.89
N ASP A 351 21.57 9.47 -14.26
CA ASP A 351 22.35 9.16 -13.07
C ASP A 351 21.56 9.21 -11.75
N GLU A 352 20.33 9.74 -11.76
CA GLU A 352 19.46 9.80 -10.57
C GLU A 352 18.39 8.69 -10.51
N THR A 353 18.32 7.79 -11.49
CA THR A 353 17.35 6.67 -11.56
C THR A 353 17.33 5.72 -10.35
N LYS A 354 18.42 5.70 -9.55
CA LYS A 354 18.58 4.88 -8.32
C LYS A 354 18.97 5.73 -7.09
N LYS A 355 18.77 7.05 -7.14
CA LYS A 355 19.15 8.01 -6.08
C LYS A 355 17.93 8.35 -5.20
N GLU A 356 18.09 8.28 -3.87
CA GLU A 356 17.21 8.94 -2.89
C GLU A 356 17.51 10.45 -2.81
N ASP A 357 16.53 11.29 -2.44
CA ASP A 357 16.64 12.76 -2.54
C ASP A 357 17.07 13.19 -3.96
N GLY A 358 16.44 12.57 -4.96
CA GLY A 358 16.73 12.73 -6.39
C GLY A 358 15.46 12.93 -7.23
N ALA A 359 15.62 13.28 -8.49
CA ALA A 359 14.51 13.69 -9.36
C ALA A 359 13.40 12.64 -9.54
N MET A 360 13.68 11.36 -9.29
CA MET A 360 12.72 10.25 -9.44
C MET A 360 12.24 9.63 -8.11
N TRP A 361 12.99 9.74 -7.02
CA TRP A 361 12.65 9.14 -5.72
C TRP A 361 12.89 10.13 -4.57
N VAL A 362 11.88 10.30 -3.73
CA VAL A 362 11.93 11.14 -2.53
C VAL A 362 12.83 10.49 -1.48
N ASP A 363 12.60 9.20 -1.21
CA ASP A 363 13.38 8.37 -0.30
C ASP A 363 13.85 7.08 -1.01
N HIS A 364 14.05 6.00 -0.26
CA HIS A 364 14.43 4.71 -0.82
C HIS A 364 13.31 3.99 -1.63
N LEU A 365 12.04 4.40 -1.52
CA LEU A 365 10.88 3.68 -2.06
C LEU A 365 9.89 4.59 -2.80
N HIS A 366 9.60 5.78 -2.26
CA HIS A 366 8.52 6.61 -2.74
C HIS A 366 8.94 7.49 -3.94
N PRO A 367 8.15 7.50 -5.04
CA PRO A 367 8.45 8.31 -6.22
C PRO A 367 8.20 9.81 -5.95
N THR A 368 8.90 10.67 -6.68
CA THR A 368 8.66 12.13 -6.63
C THR A 368 7.28 12.52 -7.18
N THR A 369 6.81 13.71 -6.83
CA THR A 369 5.65 14.39 -7.42
C THR A 369 5.78 14.47 -8.95
N ALA A 370 7.00 14.62 -9.48
CA ALA A 370 7.27 14.59 -10.91
C ALA A 370 6.99 13.20 -11.52
N VAL A 371 7.41 12.11 -10.88
CA VAL A 371 7.06 10.74 -11.32
C VAL A 371 5.56 10.44 -11.10
N HIS A 372 4.96 10.90 -10.00
CA HIS A 372 3.51 10.81 -9.79
C HIS A 372 2.68 11.53 -10.86
N LYS A 373 3.19 12.63 -11.43
CA LYS A 373 2.59 13.31 -12.58
C LYS A 373 2.65 12.48 -13.86
N GLU A 374 3.74 11.74 -14.08
CA GLU A 374 3.84 10.77 -15.18
C GLU A 374 2.88 9.57 -14.98
N ILE A 375 2.71 9.10 -13.73
CA ILE A 375 1.70 8.08 -13.39
C ILE A 375 0.29 8.61 -13.70
N ALA A 376 -0.05 9.80 -13.22
CA ALA A 376 -1.36 10.41 -13.47
C ALA A 376 -1.65 10.63 -14.97
N ARG A 377 -0.64 11.04 -15.75
CA ARG A 377 -0.78 11.13 -17.22
C ARG A 377 -1.03 9.77 -17.85
N ALA A 378 -0.23 8.76 -17.51
CA ALA A 378 -0.37 7.43 -18.08
C ALA A 378 -1.71 6.78 -17.71
N VAL A 379 -2.21 6.98 -16.48
CA VAL A 379 -3.57 6.56 -16.08
C VAL A 379 -4.64 7.32 -16.85
N SER A 380 -4.49 8.64 -17.01
CA SER A 380 -5.41 9.48 -17.79
C SER A 380 -5.49 9.05 -19.25
N GLU A 381 -4.36 8.86 -19.93
CA GLU A 381 -4.28 8.37 -21.30
C GLU A 381 -4.89 6.96 -21.43
N PHE A 382 -4.56 6.06 -20.50
CA PHE A 382 -5.06 4.68 -20.48
C PHE A 382 -6.59 4.63 -20.33
N LEU A 383 -7.16 5.32 -19.34
CA LEU A 383 -8.61 5.34 -19.10
C LEU A 383 -9.37 6.05 -20.23
N THR A 384 -8.81 7.13 -20.79
CA THR A 384 -9.40 7.83 -21.94
C THR A 384 -9.39 6.98 -23.21
N SER A 385 -8.44 6.05 -23.35
CA SER A 385 -8.36 5.13 -24.49
C SER A 385 -9.38 3.98 -24.44
N GLN A 386 -10.04 3.74 -23.30
CA GLN A 386 -11.06 2.70 -23.18
C GLN A 386 -12.39 3.18 -23.79
N PRO A 387 -12.92 2.53 -24.83
CA PRO A 387 -14.20 2.91 -25.42
C PRO A 387 -15.34 2.71 -24.39
N ALA A 388 -16.45 3.44 -24.56
CA ALA A 388 -17.70 3.08 -23.89
C ALA A 388 -18.18 1.70 -24.37
N TRP A 389 -18.94 1.00 -23.53
CA TRP A 389 -19.59 -0.25 -23.91
C TRP A 389 -20.51 -0.05 -25.13
N ASN A 390 -20.53 -1.02 -26.03
CA ASN A 390 -21.36 -1.02 -27.22
C ASN A 390 -21.98 -2.43 -27.40
N PRO A 391 -23.31 -2.58 -27.48
CA PRO A 391 -23.95 -3.87 -27.73
C PRO A 391 -23.69 -4.45 -29.13
N ASP A 392 -23.21 -3.64 -30.08
CA ASP A 392 -22.98 -4.04 -31.48
C ASP A 392 -21.55 -4.54 -31.78
N VAL A 393 -20.73 -4.79 -30.75
CA VAL A 393 -19.31 -5.22 -30.84
C VAL A 393 -19.04 -6.47 -30.02
#